data_AF-A0A257L8E8-F1
#
_entry.id   AF-A0A257L8E8-F1
#
_cell.length_a   1.000
_cell.length_b   1.000
_cell.length_c   1.000
_cell.angle_alpha   90.00
_cell.angle_beta   90.00
_cell.angle_gamma   90.00
#
_symmetry.space_group_name_H-M   'P 1'
#
loop_
_entity.id
_entity.type
_entity.pdbx_description
1 polymer ?
#
loop_
_entity_poly.entity_id
_entity_poly.type
_entity_poly.pdbx_seq_one_letter_code
_entity_poly.pdbx_strand_id
1 'polypeptide(L)'
;MKKLLLIAAALVATSGAFARKVKFQVDMTGQTISANGVHIAGNFKNVNYDATDENPSQFNWDPSKNAMSNGGSGNIYSVMMDLQGNLTYEFKFINDSDWPGAETIPTENGVGGGNGNRWTWVDNGTDTLVMAPIKFGGNAPAGKYLLRLKVDMGLVASVDTNGVHVAGNLQGWDPAKTRMVNYTGDGKYESTIYQTIQYVDSGNYAYKFVNGNAWGKDESVPSECAVSNNREVLVAAATTIKDAVCYAKCGVCKILPKYNVTFNVDVESICNVDSVDVAGGLLDGSWGAGNKMTKVGATNVWTGSQNNIDSGATLQFKYRYYKNGVQNWEQITSASGNREVKITGNTVLPSNCINTFANCAPRPGVQNITFKVDISQITPNGNQYLVVDYLGGKKGAIRLTPEAGNPAVYKTTVNGVCNGTLYYYFINGDSSVDANAEVFADTADRACTKPNGVGGFTRELVRTTATDLTIFKMYGSCKNSTNAVNEVSSLSANLKLYPNPTSTYTVIEFNDNATSHNVQVVDITGRIIKTYSNHKYNTLRIDREELTSGVYFINVINENNQNGTIKLIIE
;
A
#
# COMPACT_ATOMS: atom_id res chain seq x y z
N MET A 1 60.56 -11.86 43.81
CA MET A 1 60.10 -12.47 45.08
C MET A 1 59.53 -11.40 45.99
N LYS A 2 58.21 -11.34 46.16
CA LYS A 2 57.51 -11.27 47.46
C LYS A 2 56.01 -11.08 47.19
N LYS A 3 55.27 -12.10 47.60
CA LYS A 3 53.81 -12.22 47.54
C LYS A 3 53.21 -11.21 48.53
N LEU A 4 52.20 -10.45 48.11
CA LEU A 4 51.22 -9.86 49.02
C LEU A 4 49.87 -10.51 48.73
N LEU A 5 49.36 -11.24 49.72
CA LEU A 5 48.07 -11.90 49.69
C LEU A 5 46.94 -10.86 49.71
N LEU A 6 45.96 -11.07 48.83
CA LEU A 6 44.60 -10.53 48.93
C LEU A 6 43.96 -10.99 50.25
N ILE A 7 43.36 -10.05 50.97
CA ILE A 7 42.18 -10.31 51.81
C ILE A 7 41.11 -9.32 51.34
N ALA A 8 40.29 -9.77 50.39
CA ALA A 8 39.04 -9.09 50.05
C ALA A 8 37.96 -9.68 50.95
N ALA A 9 37.63 -8.97 52.03
CA ALA A 9 36.42 -9.24 52.79
C ALA A 9 35.23 -8.84 51.90
N ALA A 10 34.60 -9.82 51.27
CA ALA A 10 33.33 -9.64 50.58
C ALA A 10 32.25 -9.34 51.64
N LEU A 11 31.99 -8.05 51.86
CA LEU A 11 30.77 -7.60 52.52
C LEU A 11 29.62 -7.91 51.56
N VAL A 12 29.00 -9.09 51.71
CA VAL A 12 27.74 -9.39 51.03
C VAL A 12 26.70 -8.46 51.64
N ALA A 13 26.44 -7.34 50.97
CA ALA A 13 25.27 -6.53 51.24
C ALA A 13 24.04 -7.34 50.83
N THR A 14 23.50 -8.13 51.75
CA THR A 14 22.14 -8.65 51.61
C THR A 14 21.22 -7.42 51.63
N SER A 15 20.74 -7.03 50.45
CA SER A 15 19.62 -6.09 50.33
C SER A 15 18.39 -6.77 50.93
N GLY A 16 18.22 -6.66 52.25
CA GLY A 16 17.00 -7.08 52.91
C GLY A 16 15.87 -6.20 52.38
N ALA A 17 14.93 -6.80 51.65
CA ALA A 17 13.67 -6.15 51.36
C ALA A 17 13.00 -5.83 52.71
N PHE A 18 12.71 -4.56 52.97
CA PHE A 18 12.06 -4.17 54.21
C PHE A 18 10.59 -4.61 54.16
N ALA A 19 10.14 -5.28 55.21
CA ALA A 19 8.72 -5.57 55.39
C ALA A 19 7.96 -4.27 55.66
N ARG A 20 6.84 -4.05 54.95
CA ARG A 20 5.91 -2.95 55.16
C ARG A 20 4.80 -3.40 56.10
N LYS A 21 4.35 -2.48 56.97
CA LYS A 21 3.17 -2.69 57.80
C LYS A 21 1.90 -2.61 56.96
N VAL A 22 1.12 -3.69 56.94
CA VAL A 22 -0.14 -3.80 56.21
C VAL A 22 -1.27 -4.06 57.20
N LYS A 23 -2.30 -3.21 57.18
CA LYS A 23 -3.53 -3.40 57.95
C LYS A 23 -4.60 -4.00 57.06
N PHE A 24 -4.88 -5.29 57.24
CA PHE A 24 -6.05 -5.92 56.62
C PHE A 24 -7.30 -5.63 57.45
N GLN A 25 -8.42 -5.36 56.77
CA GLN A 25 -9.68 -5.03 57.42
C GLN A 25 -10.86 -5.68 56.69
N VAL A 26 -11.85 -6.13 57.45
CA VAL A 26 -13.11 -6.69 56.92
C VAL A 26 -14.30 -6.11 57.69
N ASP A 27 -15.34 -5.76 56.96
CA ASP A 27 -16.62 -5.32 57.52
C ASP A 27 -17.54 -6.53 57.72
N MET A 28 -17.77 -6.89 58.98
CA MET A 28 -18.62 -7.98 59.41
C MET A 28 -20.05 -7.53 59.72
N THR A 29 -20.45 -6.32 59.34
CA THR A 29 -21.81 -5.82 59.57
C THR A 29 -22.84 -6.76 58.91
N GLY A 30 -23.81 -7.22 59.71
CA GLY A 30 -24.83 -8.18 59.26
C GLY A 30 -24.42 -9.65 59.35
N GLN A 31 -23.20 -9.95 59.79
CA GLN A 31 -22.75 -11.32 60.07
C GLN A 31 -22.93 -11.68 61.54
N THR A 32 -23.30 -12.93 61.83
CA THR A 32 -23.16 -13.51 63.18
C THR A 32 -21.71 -13.95 63.34
N ILE A 33 -21.00 -13.35 64.29
CA ILE A 33 -19.59 -13.67 64.53
C ILE A 33 -19.48 -15.06 65.18
N SER A 34 -18.63 -15.93 64.63
CA SER A 34 -18.34 -17.23 65.23
C SER A 34 -17.75 -17.06 66.64
N ALA A 35 -18.03 -18.02 67.53
CA ALA A 35 -17.41 -18.07 68.85
C ALA A 35 -15.88 -18.19 68.78
N ASN A 36 -15.36 -18.73 67.67
CA ASN A 36 -13.93 -18.82 67.40
C ASN A 36 -13.34 -17.51 66.84
N GLY A 37 -14.18 -16.51 66.54
CA GLY A 37 -13.76 -15.19 66.06
C GLY A 37 -13.60 -15.08 64.54
N VAL A 38 -12.88 -14.04 64.12
CA VAL A 38 -12.63 -13.70 62.70
C VAL A 38 -11.14 -13.81 62.42
N HIS A 39 -10.77 -14.44 61.31
CA HIS A 39 -9.38 -14.67 60.90
C HIS A 39 -9.14 -14.27 59.45
N ILE A 40 -7.87 -14.23 59.05
CA ILE A 40 -7.42 -14.10 57.67
C ILE A 40 -6.40 -15.19 57.33
N ALA A 41 -6.55 -15.82 56.17
CA ALA A 41 -5.60 -16.80 55.65
C ALA A 41 -5.20 -16.41 54.23
N GLY A 42 -3.92 -16.60 53.89
CA GLY A 42 -3.37 -16.19 52.60
C GLY A 42 -1.98 -16.74 52.36
N ASN A 43 -1.37 -16.43 51.23
CA ASN A 43 0.00 -16.82 50.88
C ASN A 43 1.05 -15.92 51.53
N PHE A 44 0.88 -15.57 52.81
CA PHE A 44 1.66 -14.52 53.45
C PHE A 44 3.12 -14.91 53.70
N LYS A 45 3.43 -16.19 53.92
CA LYS A 45 4.79 -16.68 54.24
C LYS A 45 5.66 -16.85 53.01
N ASN A 46 5.12 -17.60 52.04
CA ASN A 46 5.74 -17.90 50.76
C ASN A 46 4.74 -17.53 49.67
N VAL A 47 4.99 -16.40 49.03
CA VAL A 47 4.02 -15.65 48.21
C VAL A 47 3.94 -16.23 46.80
N ASN A 48 5.07 -16.68 46.27
CA ASN A 48 5.20 -17.16 44.89
C ASN A 48 5.24 -18.69 44.77
N TYR A 49 5.17 -19.41 45.90
CA TYR A 49 5.21 -20.88 46.01
C TYR A 49 6.52 -21.52 45.51
N ASP A 50 7.64 -20.80 45.55
CA ASP A 50 8.94 -21.26 45.04
C ASP A 50 9.84 -21.93 46.09
N ALA A 51 9.29 -22.23 47.28
CA ALA A 51 9.98 -22.74 48.47
C ALA A 51 10.95 -21.75 49.18
N THR A 52 11.00 -20.48 48.77
CA THR A 52 11.65 -19.38 49.49
C THR A 52 10.64 -18.60 50.31
N ASP A 53 10.90 -18.42 51.60
CA ASP A 53 10.01 -17.64 52.47
C ASP A 53 10.34 -16.14 52.35
N GLU A 54 9.47 -15.34 51.71
CA GLU A 54 9.59 -13.87 51.72
C GLU A 54 9.26 -13.29 53.09
N ASN A 55 8.35 -13.93 53.83
CA ASN A 55 7.98 -13.51 55.18
C ASN A 55 8.06 -14.68 56.16
N PRO A 56 9.26 -15.05 56.66
CA PRO A 56 9.46 -16.24 57.49
C PRO A 56 8.64 -16.28 58.78
N SER A 57 8.20 -15.14 59.29
CA SER A 57 7.36 -15.01 60.50
C SER A 57 5.86 -15.21 60.25
N GLN A 58 5.42 -15.28 59.00
CA GLN A 58 4.01 -15.40 58.61
C GLN A 58 3.61 -16.86 58.38
N PHE A 59 2.32 -17.10 58.11
CA PHE A 59 1.76 -18.42 57.83
C PHE A 59 1.09 -18.44 56.45
N ASN A 60 1.24 -19.56 55.72
CA ASN A 60 0.52 -19.79 54.47
C ASN A 60 -0.77 -20.56 54.73
N TRP A 61 -1.89 -20.03 54.24
CA TRP A 61 -3.19 -20.71 54.15
C TRP A 61 -3.56 -21.49 55.42
N ASP A 62 -3.41 -20.87 56.59
CA ASP A 62 -3.85 -21.44 57.86
C ASP A 62 -5.01 -20.62 58.42
N PRO A 63 -6.23 -21.19 58.50
CA PRO A 63 -7.43 -20.47 58.91
C PRO A 63 -7.44 -20.07 60.40
N SER A 64 -6.51 -20.60 61.21
CA SER A 64 -6.49 -20.43 62.67
C SER A 64 -5.41 -19.48 63.18
N LYS A 65 -4.46 -19.04 62.33
CA LYS A 65 -3.23 -18.36 62.82
C LYS A 65 -3.34 -16.86 62.94
N ASN A 66 -4.04 -16.19 62.02
CA ASN A 66 -4.08 -14.73 61.99
C ASN A 66 -5.45 -14.22 62.46
N ALA A 67 -5.67 -14.23 63.77
CA ALA A 67 -6.89 -13.69 64.37
C ALA A 67 -6.97 -12.17 64.18
N MET A 68 -8.17 -11.69 63.85
CA MET A 68 -8.49 -10.30 63.65
C MET A 68 -9.23 -9.75 64.87
N SER A 69 -8.96 -8.51 65.24
CA SER A 69 -9.58 -7.84 66.40
C SER A 69 -10.51 -6.72 65.95
N ASN A 70 -11.62 -6.53 66.68
CA ASN A 70 -12.50 -5.39 66.49
C ASN A 70 -11.92 -4.18 67.27
N GLY A 71 -11.43 -3.18 66.53
CA GLY A 71 -10.64 -2.08 67.09
C GLY A 71 -11.43 -0.80 67.41
N GLY A 72 -12.77 -0.78 67.36
CA GLY A 72 -13.55 0.44 67.61
C GLY A 72 -15.07 0.26 67.67
N SER A 73 -15.81 1.37 67.53
CA SER A 73 -17.28 1.37 67.46
C SER A 73 -17.74 0.93 66.07
N GLY A 74 -18.13 -0.34 65.92
CA GLY A 74 -18.61 -0.93 64.66
C GLY A 74 -18.30 -2.43 64.58
N ASN A 75 -18.49 -3.03 63.40
CA ASN A 75 -18.17 -4.44 63.12
C ASN A 75 -16.96 -4.57 62.18
N ILE A 76 -15.96 -3.70 62.32
CA ILE A 76 -14.75 -3.74 61.49
C ILE A 76 -13.65 -4.49 62.23
N TYR A 77 -13.32 -5.68 61.73
CA TYR A 77 -12.23 -6.50 62.24
C TYR A 77 -10.95 -6.20 61.47
N SER A 78 -9.81 -6.19 62.17
CA SER A 78 -8.52 -5.89 61.55
C SER A 78 -7.34 -6.65 62.16
N VAL A 79 -6.29 -6.83 61.36
CA VAL A 79 -4.99 -7.36 61.78
C VAL A 79 -3.86 -6.59 61.10
N MET A 80 -2.76 -6.42 61.81
CA MET A 80 -1.52 -5.84 61.29
C MET A 80 -0.56 -6.96 60.93
N MET A 81 0.03 -6.89 59.75
CA MET A 81 1.05 -7.83 59.27
C MET A 81 2.25 -7.06 58.75
N ASP A 82 3.44 -7.56 59.01
CA ASP A 82 4.67 -7.11 58.36
C ASP A 82 4.89 -7.99 57.12
N LEU A 83 4.71 -7.40 55.94
CA LEU A 83 4.78 -8.08 54.64
C LEU A 83 5.81 -7.44 53.73
N GLN A 84 6.64 -8.25 53.08
CA GLN A 84 7.59 -7.83 52.06
C GLN A 84 6.88 -7.04 50.95
N GLY A 85 7.42 -5.86 50.63
CA GLY A 85 6.91 -5.03 49.55
C GLY A 85 7.28 -5.54 48.16
N ASN A 86 6.68 -4.90 47.17
CA ASN A 86 6.72 -5.25 45.76
C ASN A 86 6.21 -6.67 45.42
N LEU A 87 5.17 -7.12 46.11
CA LEU A 87 4.57 -8.45 45.90
C LEU A 87 3.03 -8.37 45.87
N THR A 88 2.41 -9.32 45.19
CA THR A 88 0.95 -9.54 45.23
C THR A 88 0.63 -10.66 46.20
N TYR A 89 -0.21 -10.37 47.19
CA TYR A 89 -0.68 -11.32 48.18
C TYR A 89 -2.12 -11.74 47.87
N GLU A 90 -2.40 -13.01 48.04
CA GLU A 90 -3.73 -13.64 47.98
C GLU A 90 -4.23 -13.93 49.39
N PHE A 91 -5.53 -13.74 49.62
CA PHE A 91 -6.11 -13.98 50.94
C PHE A 91 -7.62 -14.27 50.91
N LYS A 92 -8.14 -14.75 52.05
CA LYS A 92 -9.54 -14.91 52.38
C LYS A 92 -9.78 -14.44 53.81
N PHE A 93 -10.92 -13.78 54.05
CA PHE A 93 -11.44 -13.61 55.41
C PHE A 93 -12.24 -14.84 55.84
N ILE A 94 -12.20 -15.14 57.14
CA ILE A 94 -12.77 -16.36 57.72
C ILE A 94 -13.54 -15.96 58.98
N ASN A 95 -14.83 -16.32 59.06
CA ASN A 95 -15.68 -16.14 60.23
C ASN A 95 -15.80 -17.45 61.04
N ASP A 96 -14.65 -18.01 61.38
CA ASP A 96 -14.41 -19.18 62.23
C ASP A 96 -12.89 -19.33 62.37
N SER A 97 -12.40 -20.45 62.87
CA SER A 97 -10.98 -20.86 62.82
C SER A 97 -10.71 -22.01 61.83
N ASP A 98 -11.65 -22.30 60.92
CA ASP A 98 -11.55 -23.34 59.89
C ASP A 98 -12.21 -22.94 58.55
N TRP A 99 -11.91 -23.66 57.47
CA TRP A 99 -12.32 -23.36 56.10
C TRP A 99 -13.82 -23.26 55.82
N PRO A 100 -14.72 -24.01 56.49
CA PRO A 100 -16.15 -23.81 56.32
C PRO A 100 -16.62 -22.39 56.67
N GLY A 101 -15.86 -21.67 57.51
CA GLY A 101 -16.10 -20.26 57.83
C GLY A 101 -15.52 -19.28 56.82
N ALA A 102 -14.84 -19.73 55.76
CA ALA A 102 -14.26 -18.84 54.76
C ALA A 102 -15.34 -18.12 53.95
N GLU A 103 -15.09 -16.86 53.63
CA GLU A 103 -16.02 -16.09 52.80
C GLU A 103 -16.15 -16.67 51.38
N THR A 104 -17.33 -16.49 50.79
CA THR A 104 -17.53 -16.70 49.35
C THR A 104 -17.15 -15.41 48.62
N ILE A 105 -16.05 -15.44 47.85
CA ILE A 105 -15.52 -14.26 47.18
C ILE A 105 -16.19 -14.12 45.81
N PRO A 106 -16.82 -12.97 45.51
CA PRO A 106 -17.37 -12.75 44.18
C PRO A 106 -16.26 -12.75 43.12
N THR A 107 -16.56 -13.29 41.93
CA THR A 107 -15.59 -13.42 40.83
C THR A 107 -14.91 -12.11 40.45
N GLU A 108 -15.59 -10.98 40.67
CA GLU A 108 -15.14 -9.62 40.38
C GLU A 108 -14.07 -9.10 41.33
N ASN A 109 -13.89 -9.72 42.51
CA ASN A 109 -12.75 -9.52 43.42
C ASN A 109 -11.79 -10.70 43.44
N GLY A 110 -12.14 -11.79 42.76
CA GLY A 110 -11.35 -13.01 42.71
C GLY A 110 -10.08 -12.88 41.86
N VAL A 111 -9.12 -13.75 42.18
CA VAL A 111 -8.02 -14.22 41.34
C VAL A 111 -7.83 -15.74 41.54
N GLY A 112 -7.15 -16.41 40.60
CA GLY A 112 -6.91 -17.86 40.61
C GLY A 112 -8.10 -18.66 40.08
N GLY A 113 -7.89 -19.41 38.99
CA GLY A 113 -8.92 -20.11 38.19
C GLY A 113 -9.60 -21.33 38.83
N GLY A 114 -9.98 -21.25 40.11
CA GLY A 114 -10.78 -22.30 40.77
C GLY A 114 -11.01 -22.13 42.27
N ASN A 115 -10.03 -21.63 43.03
CA ASN A 115 -10.12 -21.51 44.50
C ASN A 115 -10.68 -20.16 45.01
N GLY A 116 -10.80 -19.15 44.14
CA GLY A 116 -11.45 -17.87 44.40
C GLY A 116 -10.85 -17.10 45.58
N ASN A 117 -9.72 -16.41 45.37
CA ASN A 117 -9.01 -15.64 46.40
C ASN A 117 -9.16 -14.13 46.19
N ARG A 118 -9.17 -13.34 47.27
CA ARG A 118 -8.91 -11.90 47.17
C ARG A 118 -7.44 -11.70 46.91
N TRP A 119 -7.07 -10.55 46.36
CA TRP A 119 -5.67 -10.21 46.14
C TRP A 119 -5.41 -8.73 46.38
N THR A 120 -4.17 -8.42 46.73
CA THR A 120 -3.71 -7.03 46.89
C THR A 120 -2.24 -6.90 46.54
N TRP A 121 -1.86 -5.75 45.97
CA TRP A 121 -0.46 -5.39 45.76
C TRP A 121 0.05 -4.62 46.99
N VAL A 122 1.22 -5.01 47.49
CA VAL A 122 1.93 -4.28 48.54
C VAL A 122 3.18 -3.69 47.92
N ASP A 123 3.30 -2.36 47.84
CA ASP A 123 4.51 -1.66 47.41
C ASP A 123 5.53 -1.47 48.56
N ASN A 124 6.74 -1.10 48.20
CA ASN A 124 7.80 -0.72 49.13
C ASN A 124 7.49 0.65 49.78
N GLY A 125 6.91 0.61 50.98
CA GLY A 125 6.60 1.80 51.78
C GLY A 125 7.04 1.63 53.23
N THR A 126 7.36 2.76 53.89
CA THR A 126 7.71 2.80 55.33
C THR A 126 6.51 3.17 56.21
N ASP A 127 5.41 3.60 55.60
CA ASP A 127 4.14 3.88 56.23
C ASP A 127 3.29 2.61 56.38
N THR A 128 2.12 2.74 57.02
CA THR A 128 1.15 1.64 57.10
C THR A 128 0.23 1.66 55.90
N LEU A 129 0.26 0.60 55.10
CA LEU A 129 -0.73 0.37 54.05
C LEU A 129 -2.04 -0.11 54.68
N VAL A 130 -3.09 0.71 54.61
CA VAL A 130 -4.40 0.38 55.18
C VAL A 130 -5.33 -0.12 54.08
N MET A 131 -5.71 -1.39 54.14
CA MET A 131 -6.66 -1.98 53.21
C MET A 131 -8.08 -1.52 53.54
N ALA A 132 -8.89 -1.30 52.50
CA ALA A 132 -10.27 -0.90 52.68
C ALA A 132 -11.07 -2.00 53.41
N PRO A 133 -12.01 -1.65 54.30
CA PRO A 133 -12.83 -2.63 55.02
C PRO A 133 -13.94 -3.16 54.09
N ILE A 134 -13.59 -4.12 53.25
CA ILE A 134 -14.54 -4.76 52.33
C ILE A 134 -15.52 -5.59 53.15
N LYS A 135 -16.80 -5.59 52.77
CA LYS A 135 -17.82 -6.45 53.39
C LYS A 135 -17.44 -7.92 53.25
N PHE A 136 -17.63 -8.71 54.30
CA PHE A 136 -17.42 -10.16 54.26
C PHE A 136 -18.25 -10.79 53.14
N GLY A 137 -17.60 -11.50 52.20
CA GLY A 137 -18.22 -12.05 50.99
C GLY A 137 -18.73 -11.02 49.98
N GLY A 138 -18.43 -9.73 50.17
CA GLY A 138 -18.90 -8.62 49.34
C GLY A 138 -17.86 -8.08 48.36
N ASN A 139 -18.33 -7.24 47.44
CA ASN A 139 -17.51 -6.67 46.36
C ASN A 139 -16.77 -5.37 46.71
N ALA A 140 -17.25 -4.61 47.70
CA ALA A 140 -16.69 -3.30 48.06
C ALA A 140 -16.97 -2.96 49.52
N PRO A 141 -16.27 -1.98 50.10
CA PRO A 141 -16.62 -1.39 51.39
C PRO A 141 -18.04 -0.80 51.41
N ALA A 142 -18.61 -0.62 52.60
CA ALA A 142 -19.89 0.06 52.75
C ALA A 142 -19.88 1.46 52.12
N GLY A 143 -20.88 1.74 51.27
CA GLY A 143 -21.03 3.03 50.58
C GLY A 143 -20.11 3.23 49.37
N LYS A 144 -19.28 2.25 49.01
CA LYS A 144 -18.38 2.32 47.85
C LYS A 144 -18.78 1.31 46.77
N TYR A 145 -18.28 1.57 45.57
CA TYR A 145 -18.47 0.78 44.37
C TYR A 145 -17.14 0.18 43.93
N LEU A 146 -17.16 -1.05 43.40
CA LEU A 146 -15.97 -1.66 42.81
C LEU A 146 -15.78 -1.16 41.38
N LEU A 147 -14.56 -0.68 41.07
CA LEU A 147 -14.09 -0.41 39.72
C LEU A 147 -12.86 -1.29 39.42
N ARG A 148 -12.94 -2.17 38.42
CA ARG A 148 -11.77 -2.90 37.91
C ARG A 148 -11.37 -2.37 36.54
N LEU A 149 -10.14 -1.90 36.42
CA LEU A 149 -9.55 -1.43 35.17
C LEU A 149 -8.50 -2.43 34.69
N LYS A 150 -8.44 -2.62 33.36
CA LYS A 150 -7.55 -3.58 32.70
C LYS A 150 -6.91 -2.94 31.47
N VAL A 151 -5.61 -3.11 31.30
CA VAL A 151 -4.87 -2.70 30.11
C VAL A 151 -3.99 -3.84 29.62
N ASP A 152 -4.05 -4.11 28.32
CA ASP A 152 -3.20 -5.08 27.66
C ASP A 152 -1.96 -4.38 27.11
N MET A 153 -0.79 -4.83 27.57
CA MET A 153 0.51 -4.32 27.19
C MET A 153 1.17 -5.16 26.08
N GLY A 154 0.47 -6.13 25.49
CA GLY A 154 1.03 -7.12 24.57
C GLY A 154 1.61 -6.57 23.25
N LEU A 155 1.28 -5.33 22.87
CA LEU A 155 1.89 -4.63 21.72
C LEU A 155 2.92 -3.56 22.11
N VAL A 156 3.17 -3.39 23.41
CA VAL A 156 4.22 -2.48 23.90
C VAL A 156 5.55 -3.22 23.89
N ALA A 157 6.59 -2.61 23.31
CA ALA A 157 7.90 -3.25 23.15
C ALA A 157 8.53 -3.71 24.47
N SER A 158 8.34 -2.94 25.55
CA SER A 158 8.78 -3.29 26.90
C SER A 158 7.95 -2.54 27.95
N VAL A 159 7.58 -3.23 29.02
CA VAL A 159 7.01 -2.61 30.22
C VAL A 159 8.13 -1.95 31.03
N ASP A 160 7.90 -0.73 31.51
CA ASP A 160 8.85 0.02 32.33
C ASP A 160 9.17 -0.73 33.64
N THR A 161 10.39 -0.60 34.15
CA THR A 161 10.81 -1.28 35.38
C THR A 161 10.03 -0.84 36.62
N ASN A 162 9.44 0.36 36.60
CA ASN A 162 8.55 0.81 37.66
C ASN A 162 7.15 0.16 37.56
N GLY A 163 6.84 -0.54 36.47
CA GLY A 163 5.58 -1.21 36.22
C GLY A 163 4.51 -0.30 35.58
N VAL A 164 3.29 -0.83 35.48
CA VAL A 164 2.16 -0.16 34.84
C VAL A 164 1.27 0.50 35.89
N HIS A 165 0.82 1.71 35.64
CA HIS A 165 -0.06 2.46 36.54
C HIS A 165 -1.29 3.00 35.81
N VAL A 166 -2.27 3.44 36.58
CA VAL A 166 -3.39 4.24 36.11
C VAL A 166 -3.45 5.56 36.90
N ALA A 167 -3.62 6.66 36.19
CA ALA A 167 -3.76 8.00 36.75
C ALA A 167 -5.09 8.61 36.30
N GLY A 168 -5.77 9.34 37.17
CA GLY A 168 -7.12 9.85 36.89
C GLY A 168 -7.74 10.63 38.04
N ASN A 169 -8.98 11.08 37.88
CA ASN A 169 -9.70 11.75 38.97
C ASN A 169 -10.03 10.81 40.16
N LEU A 170 -9.91 9.49 40.02
CA LEU A 170 -10.11 8.51 41.09
C LEU A 170 -9.06 8.56 42.23
N GLN A 171 -7.89 9.19 42.01
CA GLN A 171 -6.78 9.31 42.98
C GLN A 171 -6.05 10.66 42.93
N GLY A 172 -6.58 11.62 42.18
CA GLY A 172 -6.03 12.97 42.06
C GLY A 172 -4.94 13.16 41.00
N TRP A 173 -5.01 12.44 39.88
CA TRP A 173 -4.09 12.53 38.74
C TRP A 173 -2.61 12.32 39.11
N ASP A 174 -2.35 11.34 39.97
CA ASP A 174 -1.00 10.96 40.37
C ASP A 174 -0.59 9.64 39.69
N PRO A 175 0.40 9.67 38.78
CA PRO A 175 0.83 8.50 38.03
C PRO A 175 1.55 7.43 38.85
N ALA A 176 1.94 7.72 40.09
CA ALA A 176 2.61 6.76 40.96
C ALA A 176 1.65 6.04 41.93
N LYS A 177 0.46 6.59 42.17
CA LYS A 177 -0.42 6.09 43.26
C LYS A 177 -1.07 4.74 42.98
N THR A 178 -1.54 4.50 41.76
CA THR A 178 -2.36 3.31 41.46
C THR A 178 -1.62 2.37 40.54
N ARG A 179 -0.88 1.43 41.13
CA ARG A 179 -0.20 0.37 40.39
C ARG A 179 -1.18 -0.67 39.87
N MET A 180 -0.91 -1.15 38.68
CA MET A 180 -1.60 -2.26 38.03
C MET A 180 -0.67 -3.46 37.97
N VAL A 181 -1.22 -4.67 38.08
CA VAL A 181 -0.44 -5.92 38.10
C VAL A 181 -1.01 -6.93 37.11
N ASN A 182 -0.15 -7.69 36.45
CA ASN A 182 -0.53 -8.78 35.56
C ASN A 182 -0.63 -10.14 36.27
N TYR A 183 -1.01 -10.11 37.55
CA TYR A 183 -1.10 -11.27 38.41
C TYR A 183 -2.28 -12.17 37.99
N THR A 184 -2.00 -13.46 37.80
CA THR A 184 -2.96 -14.48 37.36
C THR A 184 -3.40 -15.43 38.48
N GLY A 185 -2.81 -15.31 39.67
CA GLY A 185 -3.03 -16.22 40.80
C GLY A 185 -1.88 -17.17 41.02
N ASP A 186 -1.84 -17.81 42.18
CA ASP A 186 -0.87 -18.86 42.53
C ASP A 186 0.59 -18.40 42.34
N GLY A 187 0.88 -17.14 42.67
CA GLY A 187 2.23 -16.56 42.59
C GLY A 187 2.65 -16.10 41.19
N LYS A 188 1.79 -16.20 40.17
CA LYS A 188 2.17 -16.05 38.76
C LYS A 188 1.81 -14.70 38.14
N TYR A 189 2.70 -14.24 37.25
CA TYR A 189 2.57 -13.01 36.46
C TYR A 189 2.72 -13.31 34.96
N GLU A 190 1.88 -14.22 34.44
CA GLU A 190 2.02 -14.81 33.10
C GLU A 190 1.20 -14.08 32.01
N SER A 191 0.41 -13.06 32.38
CA SER A 191 -0.48 -12.33 31.45
C SER A 191 0.17 -11.06 30.88
N THR A 192 -0.25 -10.64 29.69
CA THR A 192 0.04 -9.28 29.17
C THR A 192 -0.95 -8.23 29.70
N ILE A 193 -2.02 -8.67 30.36
CA ILE A 193 -3.08 -7.81 30.89
C ILE A 193 -2.73 -7.41 32.32
N TYR A 194 -2.50 -6.12 32.53
CA TYR A 194 -2.33 -5.50 33.83
C TYR A 194 -3.70 -5.02 34.35
N GLN A 195 -3.96 -5.23 35.63
CA GLN A 195 -5.24 -4.90 36.26
C GLN A 195 -5.09 -4.27 37.64
N THR A 196 -6.10 -3.49 38.04
CA THR A 196 -6.23 -2.96 39.40
C THR A 196 -7.71 -2.91 39.80
N ILE A 197 -7.97 -3.03 41.10
CA ILE A 197 -9.29 -2.86 41.71
C ILE A 197 -9.25 -1.60 42.55
N GLN A 198 -10.21 -0.70 42.34
CA GLN A 198 -10.37 0.55 43.07
C GLN A 198 -11.77 0.62 43.67
N TYR A 199 -11.87 1.19 44.87
CA TYR A 199 -13.15 1.42 45.55
C TYR A 199 -13.49 2.90 45.49
N VAL A 200 -14.53 3.23 44.72
CA VAL A 200 -14.86 4.61 44.35
C VAL A 200 -16.33 4.93 44.67
N ASP A 201 -16.72 6.20 44.60
CA ASP A 201 -18.13 6.59 44.66
C ASP A 201 -18.81 6.37 43.30
N SER A 202 -20.13 6.52 43.23
CA SER A 202 -20.81 6.58 41.93
C SER A 202 -20.43 7.87 41.22
N GLY A 203 -20.06 7.79 39.95
CA GLY A 203 -19.66 8.97 39.19
C GLY A 203 -18.93 8.64 37.91
N ASN A 204 -18.55 9.69 37.17
CA ASN A 204 -17.72 9.57 35.98
C ASN A 204 -16.23 9.70 36.35
N TYR A 205 -15.41 8.77 35.88
CA TYR A 205 -13.99 8.75 36.11
C TYR A 205 -13.22 8.86 34.81
N ALA A 206 -12.40 9.91 34.70
CA ALA A 206 -11.45 10.10 33.62
C ALA A 206 -10.07 9.61 34.05
N TYR A 207 -9.39 8.87 33.17
CA TYR A 207 -8.11 8.26 33.49
C TYR A 207 -7.23 8.02 32.24
N LYS A 208 -5.97 7.70 32.51
CA LYS A 208 -4.97 7.23 31.53
C LYS A 208 -4.16 6.10 32.13
N PHE A 209 -3.78 5.14 31.28
CA PHE A 209 -2.73 4.18 31.60
C PHE A 209 -1.35 4.80 31.42
N VAL A 210 -0.41 4.38 32.27
CA VAL A 210 0.97 4.87 32.31
C VAL A 210 1.91 3.67 32.30
N ASN A 211 2.83 3.61 31.33
CA ASN A 211 3.90 2.63 31.30
C ASN A 211 5.10 3.15 32.10
N GLY A 212 4.99 3.09 33.43
CA GLY A 212 5.87 3.72 34.41
C GLY A 212 5.04 4.32 35.54
N ASN A 213 5.69 5.11 36.40
CA ASN A 213 5.06 5.79 37.55
C ASN A 213 5.14 7.33 37.45
N ALA A 214 5.44 7.88 36.27
CA ALA A 214 5.58 9.31 36.03
C ALA A 214 4.99 9.74 34.67
N TRP A 215 4.61 11.00 34.56
CA TRP A 215 4.12 11.60 33.31
C TRP A 215 5.17 11.61 32.20
N GLY A 216 4.73 11.65 30.93
CA GLY A 216 5.60 11.51 29.76
C GLY A 216 5.79 10.07 29.30
N LYS A 217 5.26 9.12 30.07
CA LYS A 217 5.08 7.71 29.69
C LYS A 217 3.60 7.29 29.72
N ASP A 218 2.69 8.25 29.79
CA ASP A 218 1.25 8.01 29.67
C ASP A 218 0.84 7.74 28.23
N GLU A 219 -0.29 7.06 28.08
CA GLU A 219 -0.81 6.76 26.76
C GLU A 219 -1.33 8.00 26.02
N SER A 220 -1.23 7.94 24.70
CA SER A 220 -1.99 8.81 23.80
C SER A 220 -3.29 8.09 23.42
N VAL A 221 -4.40 8.48 24.05
CA VAL A 221 -5.71 7.87 23.80
C VAL A 221 -6.19 8.32 22.41
N PRO A 222 -6.52 7.39 21.49
CA PRO A 222 -7.02 7.79 20.17
C PRO A 222 -8.34 8.55 20.29
N SER A 223 -8.54 9.55 19.42
CA SER A 223 -9.69 10.46 19.48
C SER A 223 -11.05 9.76 19.40
N GLU A 224 -11.12 8.62 18.73
CA GLU A 224 -12.34 7.80 18.60
C GLU A 224 -12.85 7.21 19.93
N CYS A 225 -11.99 7.14 20.96
CA CYS A 225 -12.35 6.68 22.30
C CYS A 225 -11.86 7.62 23.42
N ALA A 226 -11.46 8.84 23.08
CA ALA A 226 -11.02 9.83 24.03
C ALA A 226 -12.15 10.83 24.33
N VAL A 227 -12.32 11.15 25.61
CA VAL A 227 -13.07 12.33 26.05
C VAL A 227 -12.05 13.28 26.68
N SER A 228 -11.87 14.45 26.08
CA SER A 228 -10.86 15.43 26.52
C SER A 228 -9.45 14.82 26.68
N ASN A 229 -9.03 13.99 25.70
CA ASN A 229 -7.74 13.26 25.68
C ASN A 229 -7.57 12.17 26.76
N ASN A 230 -8.65 11.78 27.46
CA ASN A 230 -8.63 10.75 28.49
C ASN A 230 -9.60 9.60 28.15
N ARG A 231 -9.38 8.45 28.78
CA ARG A 231 -10.40 7.39 28.83
C ARG A 231 -11.44 7.76 29.89
N GLU A 232 -12.70 7.39 29.68
CA GLU A 232 -13.77 7.61 30.67
C GLU A 232 -14.51 6.32 31.03
N VAL A 233 -14.97 6.27 32.29
CA VAL A 233 -15.86 5.24 32.80
C VAL A 233 -16.90 5.84 33.74
N LEU A 234 -18.17 5.57 33.43
CA LEU A 234 -19.28 5.78 34.35
C LEU A 234 -19.37 4.60 35.32
N VAL A 235 -19.26 4.86 36.61
CA VAL A 235 -19.55 3.93 37.69
C VAL A 235 -20.94 4.24 38.23
N ALA A 236 -21.92 3.43 37.83
CA ALA A 236 -23.33 3.58 38.23
C ALA A 236 -23.93 2.30 38.84
N ALA A 237 -23.22 1.18 38.79
CA ALA A 237 -23.62 -0.10 39.35
C ALA A 237 -22.61 -0.55 40.40
N ALA A 238 -23.07 -1.27 41.43
CA ALA A 238 -22.30 -1.76 42.58
C ALA A 238 -20.93 -2.36 42.21
N THR A 239 -20.81 -2.91 41.01
CA THR A 239 -19.57 -3.38 40.42
C THR A 239 -19.49 -2.96 38.96
N THR A 240 -18.36 -2.36 38.57
CA THR A 240 -18.04 -1.96 37.20
C THR A 240 -16.70 -2.57 36.80
N ILE A 241 -16.70 -3.49 35.84
CA ILE A 241 -15.49 -4.08 35.27
C ILE A 241 -15.34 -3.59 33.83
N LYS A 242 -14.15 -3.09 33.49
CA LYS A 242 -13.80 -2.80 32.10
C LYS A 242 -13.00 -3.93 31.49
N ASP A 243 -13.35 -4.27 30.25
CA ASP A 243 -12.57 -5.18 29.42
C ASP A 243 -11.17 -4.63 29.19
N ALA A 244 -10.22 -5.54 28.94
CA ALA A 244 -8.86 -5.15 28.64
C ALA A 244 -8.80 -4.44 27.28
N VAL A 245 -8.28 -3.21 27.30
CA VAL A 245 -7.99 -2.40 26.11
C VAL A 245 -6.49 -2.41 25.86
N CYS A 246 -6.08 -2.42 24.60
CA CYS A 246 -4.66 -2.33 24.27
C CYS A 246 -4.13 -0.93 24.58
N TYR A 247 -2.94 -0.86 25.15
CA TYR A 247 -2.28 0.39 25.49
C TYR A 247 -2.25 1.35 24.29
N ALA A 248 -2.70 2.60 24.49
CA ALA A 248 -2.80 3.61 23.42
C ALA A 248 -3.63 3.19 22.18
N LYS A 249 -4.65 2.33 22.38
CA LYS A 249 -5.66 1.94 21.38
C LYS A 249 -7.05 1.84 22.03
N CYS A 250 -8.08 1.83 21.20
CA CYS A 250 -9.47 1.78 21.67
C CYS A 250 -10.04 0.38 21.88
N GLY A 251 -9.44 -0.63 21.25
CA GLY A 251 -9.86 -2.03 21.34
C GLY A 251 -8.79 -2.94 21.93
N VAL A 252 -9.05 -4.25 21.89
CA VAL A 252 -8.13 -5.31 22.31
C VAL A 252 -6.81 -5.31 21.51
N CYS A 253 -5.72 -5.84 22.09
CA CYS A 253 -4.48 -5.99 21.34
C CYS A 253 -4.67 -7.03 20.23
N LYS A 254 -4.52 -6.61 18.98
CA LYS A 254 -4.59 -7.50 17.81
C LYS A 254 -3.21 -7.55 17.16
N ILE A 255 -2.61 -8.74 17.14
CA ILE A 255 -1.45 -9.00 16.27
C ILE A 255 -2.02 -9.37 14.90
N LEU A 256 -1.89 -8.48 13.93
CA LEU A 256 -2.28 -8.78 12.55
C LEU A 256 -1.13 -9.52 11.85
N PRO A 257 -1.42 -10.58 11.08
CA PRO A 257 -0.43 -11.16 10.19
C PRO A 257 0.13 -10.09 9.26
N LYS A 258 1.43 -10.16 8.96
CA LYS A 258 2.10 -9.23 8.06
C LYS A 258 2.44 -9.91 6.74
N TYR A 259 2.23 -9.20 5.64
CA TYR A 259 2.42 -9.72 4.29
C TYR A 259 3.30 -8.81 3.44
N ASN A 260 3.88 -9.41 2.40
CA ASN A 260 4.72 -8.72 1.43
C ASN A 260 3.93 -8.43 0.16
N VAL A 261 4.20 -7.27 -0.45
CA VAL A 261 3.56 -6.82 -1.69
C VAL A 261 4.64 -6.57 -2.72
N THR A 262 4.51 -7.20 -3.89
CA THR A 262 5.34 -6.94 -5.06
C THR A 262 4.55 -6.08 -6.05
N PHE A 263 5.10 -4.91 -6.37
CA PHE A 263 4.56 -3.96 -7.33
C PHE A 263 5.21 -4.20 -8.68
N ASN A 264 4.40 -4.17 -9.75
CA ASN A 264 4.87 -4.24 -11.11
C ASN A 264 4.18 -3.15 -11.95
N VAL A 265 4.93 -2.49 -12.81
CA VAL A 265 4.39 -1.52 -13.77
C VAL A 265 5.12 -1.62 -15.09
N ASP A 266 4.38 -1.63 -16.18
CA ASP A 266 4.92 -1.56 -17.53
C ASP A 266 4.89 -0.09 -18.02
N VAL A 267 6.04 0.42 -18.45
CA VAL A 267 6.19 1.79 -18.96
C VAL A 267 6.40 1.84 -20.47
N GLU A 268 6.04 0.79 -21.23
CA GLU A 268 6.16 0.73 -22.70
C GLU A 268 5.56 1.95 -23.41
N SER A 269 4.46 2.50 -22.89
CA SER A 269 3.80 3.69 -23.47
C SER A 269 4.63 4.98 -23.36
N ILE A 270 5.71 4.98 -22.57
CA ILE A 270 6.56 6.15 -22.33
C ILE A 270 7.95 5.90 -22.92
N CYS A 271 8.48 6.94 -23.55
CA CYS A 271 9.84 6.92 -24.08
C CYS A 271 10.88 7.34 -23.05
N ASN A 272 12.03 6.66 -23.08
CA ASN A 272 13.26 7.06 -22.40
C ASN A 272 13.04 7.33 -20.91
N VAL A 273 12.42 6.37 -20.22
CA VAL A 273 12.24 6.41 -18.77
C VAL A 273 13.58 6.11 -18.10
N ASP A 274 14.05 7.03 -17.26
CA ASP A 274 15.32 6.91 -16.53
C ASP A 274 15.18 5.93 -15.36
N SER A 275 14.12 6.12 -14.57
CA SER A 275 13.83 5.31 -13.38
C SER A 275 12.34 5.36 -13.04
N VAL A 276 11.92 4.40 -12.22
CA VAL A 276 10.55 4.28 -11.70
C VAL A 276 10.59 4.04 -10.19
N ASP A 277 9.63 4.60 -9.48
CA ASP A 277 9.34 4.24 -8.10
C ASP A 277 7.84 4.10 -7.86
N VAL A 278 7.49 3.58 -6.69
CA VAL A 278 6.11 3.48 -6.20
C VAL A 278 5.96 4.26 -4.90
N ALA A 279 4.94 5.12 -4.82
CA ALA A 279 4.68 5.99 -3.68
C ALA A 279 3.27 5.73 -3.12
N GLY A 280 3.12 5.71 -1.80
CA GLY A 280 1.85 5.40 -1.15
C GLY A 280 1.94 5.55 0.37
N GLY A 281 0.84 5.89 1.03
CA GLY A 281 0.84 6.31 2.44
C GLY A 281 1.26 5.23 3.44
N LEU A 282 1.16 3.96 3.06
CA LEU A 282 1.54 2.80 3.87
C LEU A 282 2.85 2.14 3.38
N LEU A 283 3.60 2.82 2.51
CA LEU A 283 4.91 2.37 2.01
C LEU A 283 6.03 3.12 2.74
N ASP A 284 7.22 2.50 2.84
CA ASP A 284 8.37 3.06 3.57
C ASP A 284 8.75 4.48 3.07
N GLY A 285 8.73 4.69 1.75
CA GLY A 285 8.98 6.00 1.13
C GLY A 285 7.82 6.99 1.17
N SER A 286 6.64 6.56 1.65
CA SER A 286 5.40 7.37 1.70
C SER A 286 5.05 7.98 0.32
N TRP A 287 4.26 9.06 0.31
CA TRP A 287 3.98 9.85 -0.90
C TRP A 287 5.14 10.76 -1.32
N GLY A 288 6.11 11.01 -0.43
CA GLY A 288 7.23 11.93 -0.65
C GLY A 288 8.40 11.27 -1.36
N ALA A 289 9.09 10.35 -0.69
CA ALA A 289 10.32 9.74 -1.19
C ALA A 289 10.06 8.58 -2.16
N GLY A 290 8.99 7.81 -1.96
CA GLY A 290 8.67 6.60 -2.73
C GLY A 290 9.70 5.47 -2.57
N ASN A 291 9.32 4.27 -3.00
CA ASN A 291 10.18 3.09 -3.01
C ASN A 291 10.71 2.86 -4.42
N LYS A 292 12.03 2.97 -4.60
CA LYS A 292 12.67 2.75 -5.91
C LYS A 292 12.39 1.35 -6.44
N MET A 293 12.06 1.28 -7.73
CA MET A 293 11.83 0.03 -8.44
C MET A 293 13.03 -0.31 -9.34
N THR A 294 13.13 -1.57 -9.73
CA THR A 294 14.19 -2.10 -10.59
C THR A 294 13.61 -2.59 -11.91
N LYS A 295 14.28 -2.28 -13.02
CA LYS A 295 13.87 -2.75 -14.35
C LYS A 295 14.05 -4.27 -14.47
N VAL A 296 13.05 -4.96 -15.01
CA VAL A 296 13.06 -6.42 -15.17
C VAL A 296 13.78 -6.79 -16.48
N GLY A 297 15.07 -7.11 -16.35
CA GLY A 297 15.90 -7.52 -17.50
C GLY A 297 15.90 -6.48 -18.63
N ALA A 298 15.65 -6.93 -19.87
CA ALA A 298 15.55 -6.08 -21.05
C ALA A 298 14.11 -5.60 -21.37
N THR A 299 13.13 -5.87 -20.51
CA THR A 299 11.71 -5.49 -20.72
C THR A 299 11.45 -4.03 -20.36
N ASN A 300 10.24 -3.52 -20.60
CA ASN A 300 9.80 -2.22 -20.08
C ASN A 300 9.02 -2.32 -18.75
N VAL A 301 9.08 -3.48 -18.09
CA VAL A 301 8.48 -3.70 -16.77
C VAL A 301 9.47 -3.32 -15.67
N TRP A 302 8.98 -2.62 -14.66
CA TRP A 302 9.69 -2.29 -13.42
C TRP A 302 9.01 -3.01 -12.26
N THR A 303 9.82 -3.53 -11.34
CA THR A 303 9.36 -4.28 -10.16
C THR A 303 9.94 -3.73 -8.87
N GLY A 304 9.17 -3.76 -7.78
CA GLY A 304 9.60 -3.34 -6.45
C GLY A 304 8.80 -4.06 -5.37
N SER A 305 9.27 -4.03 -4.12
CA SER A 305 8.61 -4.73 -3.01
C SER A 305 8.44 -3.83 -1.80
N GLN A 306 7.35 -4.04 -1.08
CA GLN A 306 7.14 -3.56 0.29
C GLN A 306 6.87 -4.76 1.19
N ASN A 307 7.56 -4.80 2.33
CA ASN A 307 7.37 -5.86 3.32
C ASN A 307 6.56 -5.33 4.51
N ASN A 308 6.10 -6.26 5.35
CA ASN A 308 5.53 -5.96 6.66
C ASN A 308 4.20 -5.16 6.64
N ILE A 309 3.35 -5.37 5.64
CA ILE A 309 2.02 -4.74 5.59
C ILE A 309 1.01 -5.56 6.39
N ASP A 310 0.29 -4.89 7.29
CA ASP A 310 -0.73 -5.53 8.13
C ASP A 310 -1.88 -6.11 7.31
N SER A 311 -2.30 -7.33 7.66
CA SER A 311 -3.47 -7.99 7.09
C SER A 311 -4.74 -7.14 7.25
N GLY A 312 -5.49 -6.98 6.18
CA GLY A 312 -6.71 -6.19 6.11
C GLY A 312 -6.48 -4.74 5.68
N ALA A 313 -5.23 -4.25 5.63
CA ALA A 313 -4.92 -2.91 5.16
C ALA A 313 -5.31 -2.73 3.68
N THR A 314 -5.82 -1.56 3.35
CA THR A 314 -6.01 -1.12 1.96
C THR A 314 -4.86 -0.19 1.59
N LEU A 315 -3.97 -0.66 0.72
CA LEU A 315 -2.89 0.16 0.17
C LEU A 315 -3.45 1.05 -0.93
N GLN A 316 -3.25 2.36 -0.80
CA GLN A 316 -3.34 3.31 -1.90
C GLN A 316 -1.94 3.70 -2.36
N PHE A 317 -1.69 3.66 -3.66
CA PHE A 317 -0.38 3.96 -4.22
C PHE A 317 -0.46 4.54 -5.64
N LYS A 318 0.66 5.11 -6.09
CA LYS A 318 0.91 5.51 -7.47
C LYS A 318 2.32 5.19 -7.90
N TYR A 319 2.49 4.92 -9.19
CA TYR A 319 3.81 4.91 -9.81
C TYR A 319 4.26 6.31 -10.21
N ARG A 320 5.56 6.57 -10.07
CA ARG A 320 6.22 7.74 -10.66
C ARG A 320 7.30 7.28 -11.61
N TYR A 321 7.42 7.98 -12.72
CA TYR A 321 8.51 7.77 -13.67
C TYR A 321 9.31 9.06 -13.82
N TYR A 322 10.61 8.90 -14.00
CA TYR A 322 11.54 10.00 -14.18
C TYR A 322 12.00 10.02 -15.64
N LYS A 323 11.98 11.20 -16.23
CA LYS A 323 12.45 11.43 -17.61
C LYS A 323 13.31 12.67 -17.66
N ASN A 324 14.53 12.54 -18.14
CA ASN A 324 15.56 13.59 -18.08
C ASN A 324 15.71 14.18 -16.67
N GLY A 325 15.61 13.33 -15.65
CA GLY A 325 15.64 13.74 -14.23
C GLY A 325 14.37 14.43 -13.70
N VAL A 326 13.35 14.64 -14.53
CA VAL A 326 12.07 15.26 -14.11
C VAL A 326 11.10 14.18 -13.64
N GLN A 327 10.54 14.36 -12.45
CA GLN A 327 9.53 13.48 -11.88
C GLN A 327 8.16 13.68 -12.57
N ASN A 328 7.51 12.58 -12.92
CA ASN A 328 6.15 12.58 -13.44
C ASN A 328 5.30 11.55 -12.67
N TRP A 329 4.12 11.98 -12.24
CA TRP A 329 3.14 11.11 -11.58
C TRP A 329 2.29 10.40 -12.62
N GLU A 330 1.98 9.13 -12.37
CA GLU A 330 0.94 8.48 -13.17
C GLU A 330 -0.41 9.18 -13.03
N GLN A 331 -1.14 9.21 -14.14
CA GLN A 331 -2.46 9.80 -14.31
C GLN A 331 -3.45 8.67 -14.58
N ILE A 332 -4.11 8.19 -13.53
CA ILE A 332 -5.15 7.16 -13.61
C ILE A 332 -6.51 7.75 -13.24
N THR A 333 -7.56 7.24 -13.89
CA THR A 333 -8.94 7.59 -13.54
C THR A 333 -9.50 6.52 -12.59
N SER A 334 -9.61 6.86 -11.31
CA SER A 334 -10.23 6.03 -10.28
C SER A 334 -10.93 6.93 -9.25
N ALA A 335 -11.77 6.36 -8.38
CA ALA A 335 -12.53 7.13 -7.38
C ALA A 335 -11.63 7.95 -6.43
N SER A 336 -10.48 7.40 -6.04
CA SER A 336 -9.48 8.08 -5.20
C SER A 336 -8.39 8.79 -6.01
N GLY A 337 -8.39 8.62 -7.34
CA GLY A 337 -7.28 9.00 -8.21
C GLY A 337 -6.02 8.16 -8.01
N ASN A 338 -6.03 7.13 -7.14
CA ASN A 338 -4.92 6.24 -6.80
C ASN A 338 -5.21 4.79 -7.23
N ARG A 339 -4.16 3.94 -7.28
CA ARG A 339 -4.32 2.49 -7.37
C ARG A 339 -4.60 1.96 -5.97
N GLU A 340 -5.46 0.94 -5.86
CA GLU A 340 -5.89 0.40 -4.57
C GLU A 340 -5.81 -1.12 -4.53
N VAL A 341 -5.31 -1.67 -3.43
CA VAL A 341 -5.33 -3.12 -3.18
C VAL A 341 -5.55 -3.40 -1.69
N LYS A 342 -6.45 -4.34 -1.40
CA LYS A 342 -6.65 -4.85 -0.04
C LYS A 342 -5.73 -6.04 0.21
N ILE A 343 -4.93 -5.96 1.27
CA ILE A 343 -3.94 -6.99 1.60
C ILE A 343 -4.58 -8.05 2.48
N THR A 344 -4.64 -9.28 2.00
CA THR A 344 -5.13 -10.46 2.76
C THR A 344 -4.13 -11.60 2.78
N GLY A 345 -3.00 -11.44 2.07
CA GLY A 345 -1.91 -12.39 1.92
C GLY A 345 -0.76 -11.75 1.16
N ASN A 346 0.35 -12.50 0.99
CA ASN A 346 1.42 -12.09 0.09
C ASN A 346 0.85 -11.84 -1.31
N THR A 347 1.10 -10.65 -1.86
CA THR A 347 0.41 -10.18 -3.06
C THR A 347 1.42 -9.78 -4.12
N VAL A 348 1.23 -10.26 -5.35
CA VAL A 348 1.98 -9.80 -6.53
C VAL A 348 1.00 -9.07 -7.45
N LEU A 349 1.22 -7.78 -7.67
CA LEU A 349 0.37 -6.96 -8.52
C LEU A 349 0.69 -7.17 -10.01
N PRO A 350 -0.30 -7.09 -10.91
CA PRO A 350 -0.06 -7.25 -12.34
C PRO A 350 0.79 -6.09 -12.89
N SER A 351 1.56 -6.37 -13.94
CA SER A 351 2.35 -5.38 -14.68
C SER A 351 1.49 -4.56 -15.65
N ASN A 352 0.51 -3.83 -15.11
CA ASN A 352 -0.35 -2.95 -15.90
C ASN A 352 0.47 -1.79 -16.50
N CYS A 353 -0.03 -1.25 -17.61
CA CYS A 353 0.55 -0.09 -18.23
C CYS A 353 0.44 1.13 -17.31
N ILE A 354 1.50 1.93 -17.29
CA ILE A 354 1.48 3.24 -16.66
C ILE A 354 0.30 4.07 -17.18
N ASN A 355 -0.39 4.78 -16.27
CA ASN A 355 -1.62 5.54 -16.53
C ASN A 355 -2.88 4.70 -16.84
N THR A 356 -2.82 3.36 -16.82
CA THR A 356 -4.00 2.51 -17.05
C THR A 356 -4.08 1.31 -16.10
N PHE A 357 -5.20 0.60 -16.14
CA PHE A 357 -5.39 -0.70 -15.48
C PHE A 357 -5.33 -1.88 -16.46
N ALA A 358 -4.88 -1.63 -17.69
CA ALA A 358 -4.77 -2.62 -18.76
C ALA A 358 -3.31 -2.89 -19.10
N ASN A 359 -3.04 -3.96 -19.83
CA ASN A 359 -1.71 -4.23 -20.38
C ASN A 359 -1.28 -3.12 -21.35
N CYS A 360 0.02 -2.86 -21.47
CA CYS A 360 0.50 -1.90 -22.45
C CYS A 360 0.23 -2.39 -23.87
N ALA A 361 -0.23 -1.47 -24.73
CA ALA A 361 -0.21 -1.69 -26.17
C ALA A 361 1.25 -1.71 -26.65
N PRO A 362 1.63 -2.63 -27.53
CA PRO A 362 2.98 -2.66 -28.07
C PRO A 362 3.25 -1.38 -28.84
N ARG A 363 4.39 -0.75 -28.55
CA ARG A 363 4.89 0.40 -29.29
C ARG A 363 5.91 -0.07 -30.32
N PRO A 364 5.93 0.50 -31.53
CA PRO A 364 6.99 0.17 -32.48
C PRO A 364 8.37 0.57 -31.94
N GLY A 365 9.37 -0.29 -32.19
CA GLY A 365 10.76 -0.05 -31.80
C GLY A 365 11.33 1.25 -32.37
N VAL A 366 12.44 1.73 -31.81
CA VAL A 366 13.07 2.99 -32.23
C VAL A 366 13.39 3.00 -33.73
N GLN A 367 13.05 4.07 -34.45
CA GLN A 367 13.30 4.20 -35.89
C GLN A 367 13.74 5.61 -36.29
N ASN A 368 14.45 5.77 -37.41
CA ASN A 368 14.69 7.09 -38.01
C ASN A 368 13.52 7.47 -38.92
N ILE A 369 13.14 8.75 -38.92
CA ILE A 369 12.07 9.25 -39.79
C ILE A 369 12.61 10.41 -40.63
N THR A 370 12.64 10.21 -41.94
CA THR A 370 12.96 11.27 -42.91
C THR A 370 11.69 12.01 -43.29
N PHE A 371 11.64 13.30 -42.97
CA PHE A 371 10.56 14.19 -43.37
C PHE A 371 10.98 14.94 -44.63
N LYS A 372 10.13 14.90 -45.65
CA LYS A 372 10.25 15.66 -46.89
C LYS A 372 8.98 16.50 -47.07
N VAL A 373 9.17 17.76 -47.43
CA VAL A 373 8.07 18.67 -47.81
C VAL A 373 8.32 19.25 -49.19
N ASP A 374 7.29 19.19 -50.03
CA ASP A 374 7.26 19.86 -51.32
C ASP A 374 6.56 21.22 -51.16
N ILE A 375 7.28 22.28 -51.53
CA ILE A 375 6.78 23.66 -51.47
C ILE A 375 6.54 24.26 -52.86
N SER A 376 6.49 23.45 -53.92
CA SER A 376 6.32 23.88 -55.32
C SER A 376 5.08 24.76 -55.56
N GLN A 377 4.03 24.57 -54.77
CA GLN A 377 2.78 25.33 -54.82
C GLN A 377 2.79 26.66 -54.04
N ILE A 378 3.88 27.03 -53.38
CA ILE A 378 4.01 28.29 -52.63
C ILE A 378 5.35 28.98 -52.96
N THR A 379 5.43 30.27 -52.63
CA THR A 379 6.70 31.00 -52.72
C THR A 379 7.56 30.66 -51.49
N PRO A 380 8.81 30.17 -51.67
CA PRO A 380 9.73 29.98 -50.56
C PRO A 380 9.99 31.31 -49.85
N ASN A 381 9.79 31.34 -48.53
CA ASN A 381 10.05 32.49 -47.69
C ASN A 381 11.18 32.14 -46.73
N GLY A 382 12.41 32.57 -47.02
CA GLY A 382 13.57 32.28 -46.18
C GLY A 382 13.81 30.77 -46.00
N ASN A 383 14.00 30.35 -44.75
CA ASN A 383 14.29 28.96 -44.38
C ASN A 383 13.02 28.16 -44.10
N GLN A 384 13.09 26.84 -44.29
CA GLN A 384 12.01 25.91 -44.01
C GLN A 384 12.36 25.08 -42.78
N TYR A 385 11.36 24.79 -41.95
CA TYR A 385 11.54 24.05 -40.71
C TYR A 385 10.49 22.96 -40.53
N LEU A 386 10.90 21.90 -39.84
CA LEU A 386 10.02 20.88 -39.27
C LEU A 386 9.85 21.16 -37.77
N VAL A 387 8.62 21.18 -37.30
CA VAL A 387 8.30 21.18 -35.87
C VAL A 387 7.69 19.85 -35.50
N VAL A 388 8.18 19.23 -34.43
CA VAL A 388 7.64 18.00 -33.85
C VAL A 388 7.33 18.26 -32.37
N ASP A 389 6.16 17.83 -31.93
CA ASP A 389 5.61 18.10 -30.59
C ASP A 389 6.57 17.74 -29.45
N TYR A 390 7.12 16.52 -29.44
CA TYR A 390 7.96 16.04 -28.36
C TYR A 390 9.38 16.62 -28.34
N LEU A 391 9.76 17.39 -29.37
CA LEU A 391 11.06 18.06 -29.46
C LEU A 391 11.02 19.50 -28.91
N GLY A 392 9.97 19.88 -28.19
CA GLY A 392 9.83 21.22 -27.61
C GLY A 392 9.11 22.21 -28.52
N GLY A 393 8.32 21.71 -29.48
CA GLY A 393 7.55 22.53 -30.41
C GLY A 393 8.44 23.49 -31.20
N LYS A 394 8.03 24.75 -31.35
CA LYS A 394 8.77 25.76 -32.13
C LYS A 394 10.19 26.02 -31.65
N LYS A 395 10.44 25.87 -30.34
CA LYS A 395 11.79 26.04 -29.77
C LYS A 395 12.74 24.93 -30.23
N GLY A 396 12.21 23.77 -30.62
CA GLY A 396 12.94 22.66 -31.20
C GLY A 396 12.74 22.51 -32.71
N ALA A 397 12.39 23.59 -33.42
CA ALA A 397 12.23 23.55 -34.87
C ALA A 397 13.54 23.12 -35.55
N ILE A 398 13.46 22.09 -36.40
CA ILE A 398 14.60 21.54 -37.13
C ILE A 398 14.64 22.19 -38.50
N ARG A 399 15.77 22.82 -38.85
CA ARG A 399 15.98 23.38 -40.19
C ARG A 399 16.01 22.27 -41.24
N LEU A 400 15.21 22.43 -42.29
CA LEU A 400 15.22 21.55 -43.44
C LEU A 400 16.28 21.99 -44.45
N THR A 401 16.75 21.03 -45.25
CA THR A 401 17.73 21.26 -46.32
C THR A 401 17.14 20.93 -47.67
N PRO A 402 17.44 21.69 -48.75
CA PRO A 402 17.00 21.34 -50.10
C PRO A 402 17.46 19.93 -50.50
N GLU A 403 16.57 19.17 -51.14
CA GLU A 403 16.89 17.89 -51.73
C GLU A 403 17.75 18.10 -52.98
N ALA A 404 18.85 17.36 -53.08
CA ALA A 404 19.73 17.43 -54.23
C ALA A 404 18.94 17.07 -55.52
N GLY A 405 19.02 17.93 -56.54
CA GLY A 405 18.31 17.73 -57.81
C GLY A 405 16.82 18.09 -57.79
N ASN A 406 16.24 18.49 -56.64
CA ASN A 406 14.87 18.99 -56.57
C ASN A 406 14.75 20.19 -55.59
N PRO A 407 14.99 21.43 -56.07
CA PRO A 407 15.07 22.61 -55.21
C PRO A 407 13.73 22.99 -54.57
N ALA A 408 12.60 22.45 -55.04
CA ALA A 408 11.28 22.66 -54.43
C ALA A 408 11.01 21.71 -53.26
N VAL A 409 11.88 20.73 -53.01
CA VAL A 409 11.72 19.73 -51.96
C VAL A 409 12.76 19.95 -50.87
N TYR A 410 12.29 19.99 -49.63
CA TYR A 410 13.11 20.19 -48.45
C TYR A 410 13.01 18.98 -47.53
N LYS A 411 14.13 18.55 -46.94
CA LYS A 411 14.18 17.35 -46.10
C LYS A 411 15.01 17.50 -44.82
N THR A 412 14.70 16.65 -43.86
CA THR A 412 15.53 16.35 -42.68
C THR A 412 15.24 14.93 -42.20
N THR A 413 16.15 14.35 -41.41
CA THR A 413 15.93 13.07 -40.73
C THR A 413 15.96 13.28 -39.23
N VAL A 414 14.88 12.89 -38.57
CA VAL A 414 14.82 12.79 -37.11
C VAL A 414 15.23 11.38 -36.72
N ASN A 415 16.40 11.27 -36.09
CA ASN A 415 16.94 9.98 -35.69
C ASN A 415 16.32 9.51 -34.36
N GLY A 416 16.18 8.20 -34.20
CA GLY A 416 15.84 7.61 -32.91
C GLY A 416 14.43 7.92 -32.40
N VAL A 417 13.45 8.06 -33.29
CA VAL A 417 12.05 8.28 -32.91
C VAL A 417 11.50 7.06 -32.19
N CYS A 418 11.14 7.24 -30.93
CA CYS A 418 10.57 6.20 -30.08
C CYS A 418 9.05 6.33 -29.93
N ASN A 419 8.49 7.54 -29.96
CA ASN A 419 7.06 7.79 -29.75
C ASN A 419 6.21 7.02 -30.77
N GLY A 420 5.17 6.29 -30.34
CA GLY A 420 4.29 5.56 -31.24
C GLY A 420 3.43 6.47 -32.13
N THR A 421 2.99 7.60 -31.56
CA THR A 421 2.30 8.68 -32.27
C THR A 421 3.05 9.98 -32.04
N LEU A 422 3.20 10.79 -33.09
CA LEU A 422 3.80 12.12 -33.01
C LEU A 422 3.01 13.13 -33.84
N TYR A 423 3.04 14.38 -33.39
CA TYR A 423 2.39 15.50 -34.06
C TYR A 423 3.43 16.43 -34.66
N TYR A 424 3.27 16.79 -35.93
CA TYR A 424 4.25 17.60 -36.64
C TYR A 424 3.62 18.57 -37.62
N TYR A 425 4.37 19.59 -38.02
CA TYR A 425 4.01 20.52 -39.08
C TYR A 425 5.24 21.20 -39.66
N PHE A 426 5.09 21.76 -40.86
CA PHE A 426 6.12 22.51 -41.55
C PHE A 426 5.94 24.02 -41.39
N ILE A 427 7.05 24.77 -41.43
CA ILE A 427 7.10 26.23 -41.43
C ILE A 427 7.84 26.69 -42.68
N ASN A 428 7.31 27.71 -43.37
CA ASN A 428 7.97 28.41 -44.48
C ASN A 428 8.26 29.86 -44.05
N GLY A 429 9.45 30.12 -43.52
CA GLY A 429 9.82 31.42 -42.94
C GLY A 429 10.51 31.29 -41.60
N ASP A 430 10.62 32.42 -40.90
CA ASP A 430 11.07 32.48 -39.51
C ASP A 430 10.20 31.55 -38.63
N SER A 431 10.84 30.59 -37.96
CA SER A 431 10.20 29.61 -37.08
C SER A 431 9.58 30.21 -35.81
N SER A 432 9.94 31.44 -35.46
CA SER A 432 9.37 32.16 -34.32
C SER A 432 8.02 32.83 -34.63
N VAL A 433 7.64 32.93 -35.91
CA VAL A 433 6.42 33.63 -36.35
C VAL A 433 5.30 32.63 -36.61
N ASP A 434 4.16 32.79 -35.94
CA ASP A 434 2.99 31.90 -36.05
C ASP A 434 2.39 31.84 -37.45
N ALA A 435 2.33 32.97 -38.14
CA ALA A 435 1.79 33.08 -39.49
C ALA A 435 2.58 32.28 -40.55
N ASN A 436 3.82 31.88 -40.25
CA ASN A 436 4.66 31.10 -41.18
C ASN A 436 4.40 29.60 -41.12
N ALA A 437 3.61 29.12 -40.14
CA ALA A 437 3.26 27.71 -40.05
C ALA A 437 2.29 27.30 -41.17
N GLU A 438 2.38 26.06 -41.64
CA GLU A 438 1.44 25.56 -42.64
C GLU A 438 -0.01 25.56 -42.10
N VAL A 439 -0.96 25.87 -42.97
CA VAL A 439 -2.39 25.89 -42.66
C VAL A 439 -3.12 24.94 -43.60
N PHE A 440 -4.18 24.29 -43.09
CA PHE A 440 -4.98 23.33 -43.83
C PHE A 440 -6.34 23.93 -44.17
N ALA A 441 -6.37 24.89 -45.09
CA ALA A 441 -7.57 25.65 -45.43
C ALA A 441 -8.68 24.74 -46.00
N ASP A 442 -8.33 23.81 -46.89
CA ASP A 442 -9.26 22.84 -47.47
C ASP A 442 -9.56 21.69 -46.50
N THR A 443 -10.84 21.44 -46.22
CA THR A 443 -11.30 20.31 -45.43
C THR A 443 -10.94 18.95 -46.02
N ALA A 444 -10.83 18.84 -47.35
CA ALA A 444 -10.45 17.61 -48.04
C ALA A 444 -8.99 17.21 -47.76
N ASP A 445 -8.14 18.18 -47.39
CA ASP A 445 -6.71 17.99 -47.14
C ASP A 445 -6.37 17.83 -45.64
N ARG A 446 -7.35 17.48 -44.80
CA ARG A 446 -7.20 17.30 -43.34
C ARG A 446 -7.14 15.85 -42.86
N ALA A 447 -7.15 14.87 -43.76
CA ALA A 447 -7.23 13.44 -43.39
C ALA A 447 -6.10 12.94 -42.48
N CYS A 448 -4.94 13.59 -42.54
CA CYS A 448 -3.75 13.28 -41.73
C CYS A 448 -3.54 14.27 -40.58
N THR A 449 -4.54 15.07 -40.20
CA THR A 449 -4.40 16.09 -39.14
C THR A 449 -5.33 15.86 -37.96
N LYS A 450 -5.00 16.50 -36.84
CA LYS A 450 -5.85 16.65 -35.65
C LYS A 450 -6.01 18.13 -35.30
N PRO A 451 -7.16 18.53 -34.72
CA PRO A 451 -7.32 19.87 -34.17
C PRO A 451 -6.27 20.16 -33.10
N ASN A 452 -5.68 21.36 -33.12
CA ASN A 452 -4.61 21.75 -32.20
C ASN A 452 -5.10 22.51 -30.94
N GLY A 453 -6.42 22.60 -30.74
CA GLY A 453 -7.03 23.27 -29.59
C GLY A 453 -7.13 24.80 -29.66
N VAL A 454 -6.55 25.45 -30.67
CA VAL A 454 -6.61 26.93 -30.88
C VAL A 454 -7.21 27.30 -32.24
N GLY A 455 -8.04 26.43 -32.80
CA GLY A 455 -8.73 26.65 -34.08
C GLY A 455 -7.93 26.28 -35.34
N GLY A 456 -6.77 25.62 -35.19
CA GLY A 456 -5.94 25.12 -36.29
C GLY A 456 -5.83 23.59 -36.32
N PHE A 457 -4.99 23.09 -37.23
CA PHE A 457 -4.74 21.66 -37.44
C PHE A 457 -3.24 21.36 -37.46
N THR A 458 -2.86 20.19 -36.94
CA THR A 458 -1.47 19.69 -36.95
C THR A 458 -1.45 18.27 -37.49
N ARG A 459 -0.41 17.90 -38.24
CA ARG A 459 -0.31 16.55 -38.81
C ARG A 459 -0.10 15.53 -37.70
N GLU A 460 -0.74 14.38 -37.84
CA GLU A 460 -0.59 13.21 -36.97
C GLU A 460 0.11 12.10 -37.75
N LEU A 461 1.11 11.49 -37.13
CA LEU A 461 1.76 10.28 -37.64
C LEU A 461 1.67 9.19 -36.57
N VAL A 462 0.94 8.11 -36.88
CA VAL A 462 0.92 6.87 -36.10
C VAL A 462 1.87 5.88 -36.76
N ARG A 463 2.83 5.38 -36.00
CA ARG A 463 3.83 4.41 -36.48
C ARG A 463 3.32 2.99 -36.28
N THR A 464 3.57 2.13 -37.26
CA THR A 464 3.14 0.72 -37.24
C THR A 464 4.31 -0.26 -37.29
N THR A 465 5.51 0.20 -37.61
CA THR A 465 6.74 -0.61 -37.72
C THR A 465 7.91 0.07 -37.01
N ALA A 466 9.02 -0.66 -36.87
CA ALA A 466 10.30 -0.14 -36.38
C ALA A 466 11.30 0.17 -37.53
N THR A 467 10.85 0.08 -38.78
CA THR A 467 11.69 0.31 -39.96
C THR A 467 11.73 1.80 -40.29
N ASP A 468 12.90 2.29 -40.70
CA ASP A 468 13.05 3.68 -41.10
C ASP A 468 11.99 4.11 -42.12
N LEU A 469 11.40 5.28 -41.88
CA LEU A 469 10.22 5.75 -42.59
C LEU A 469 10.52 7.07 -43.29
N THR A 470 10.14 7.19 -44.57
CA THR A 470 10.14 8.47 -45.27
C THR A 470 8.71 8.99 -45.40
N ILE A 471 8.48 10.19 -44.90
CA ILE A 471 7.23 10.93 -45.03
C ILE A 471 7.45 12.02 -46.06
N PHE A 472 6.71 12.01 -47.18
CA PHE A 472 6.83 13.03 -48.21
C PHE A 472 5.46 13.67 -48.50
N LYS A 473 5.29 14.94 -48.12
CA LYS A 473 4.01 15.64 -48.17
C LYS A 473 4.12 16.96 -48.94
N MET A 474 3.01 17.39 -49.55
CA MET A 474 2.88 18.78 -50.02
C MET A 474 2.63 19.72 -48.84
N TYR A 475 3.24 20.90 -48.85
CA TYR A 475 3.06 21.92 -47.81
C TYR A 475 1.58 22.34 -47.70
N GLY A 476 1.03 22.35 -46.48
CA GLY A 476 -0.36 22.70 -46.22
C GLY A 476 -1.38 21.64 -46.67
N SER A 477 -0.94 20.44 -47.07
CA SER A 477 -1.83 19.38 -47.57
C SER A 477 -1.45 17.99 -47.06
N CYS A 478 -2.45 17.13 -46.82
CA CYS A 478 -2.21 15.72 -46.48
C CYS A 478 -1.85 14.83 -47.67
N LYS A 479 -1.92 15.37 -48.90
CA LYS A 479 -1.50 14.68 -50.12
C LYS A 479 0.01 14.38 -50.08
N ASN A 480 0.38 13.21 -50.59
CA ASN A 480 1.78 12.85 -50.78
C ASN A 480 2.34 13.66 -51.96
N SER A 481 3.59 14.09 -51.88
CA SER A 481 4.32 14.57 -53.06
C SER A 481 5.10 13.42 -53.69
N THR A 482 5.37 13.50 -55.00
CA THR A 482 6.19 12.57 -55.76
C THR A 482 7.37 13.33 -56.35
N ASN A 483 8.58 12.76 -56.34
CA ASN A 483 9.70 13.38 -57.04
C ASN A 483 9.34 13.45 -58.54
N ALA A 484 9.61 14.59 -59.19
CA ALA A 484 9.17 14.94 -60.54
C ALA A 484 9.10 13.78 -61.56
N VAL A 485 8.00 13.80 -62.34
CA VAL A 485 7.72 13.00 -63.55
C VAL A 485 7.79 11.48 -63.36
N ASN A 486 6.82 10.96 -62.63
CA ASN A 486 6.00 9.84 -63.08
C ASN A 486 4.83 9.77 -62.11
N GLU A 487 3.63 10.03 -62.60
CA GLU A 487 2.46 9.44 -61.96
C GLU A 487 2.76 7.94 -61.85
N VAL A 488 3.03 7.46 -60.64
CA VAL A 488 2.64 6.09 -60.32
C VAL A 488 1.12 6.16 -60.20
N SER A 489 0.47 6.29 -61.35
CA SER A 489 -0.89 5.81 -61.53
C SER A 489 -0.85 4.38 -61.02
N SER A 490 -1.71 4.06 -60.06
CA SER A 490 -1.87 2.69 -59.61
C SER A 490 -2.09 1.83 -60.85
N LEU A 491 -1.21 0.87 -61.13
CA LEU A 491 -1.33 0.00 -62.31
C LEU A 491 -2.72 -0.64 -62.37
N SER A 492 -3.38 -0.83 -61.22
CA SER A 492 -4.77 -1.28 -61.08
C SER A 492 -5.78 -0.56 -62.00
N ALA A 493 -5.61 0.74 -62.27
CA ALA A 493 -6.52 1.49 -63.15
C ALA A 493 -6.38 1.11 -64.64
N ASN A 494 -5.22 0.56 -65.01
CA ASN A 494 -4.87 0.16 -66.37
C ASN A 494 -5.07 -1.35 -66.62
N LEU A 495 -5.43 -2.12 -65.59
CA LEU A 495 -5.74 -3.54 -65.73
C LEU A 495 -7.21 -3.73 -66.06
N LYS A 496 -7.51 -4.44 -67.15
CA LYS A 496 -8.86 -4.92 -67.45
C LYS A 496 -8.87 -6.44 -67.38
N LEU A 497 -9.91 -7.02 -66.79
CA LEU A 497 -10.05 -8.46 -66.62
C LEU A 497 -11.40 -8.91 -67.18
N TYR A 498 -11.39 -9.77 -68.19
CA TYR A 498 -12.61 -10.25 -68.84
C TYR A 498 -12.47 -11.64 -69.46
N PRO A 499 -13.53 -12.48 -69.39
CA PRO A 499 -14.71 -12.30 -68.55
C PRO A 499 -14.35 -12.41 -67.05
N ASN A 500 -15.10 -11.69 -66.21
CA ASN A 500 -15.02 -11.77 -64.75
C ASN A 500 -16.40 -11.43 -64.16
N PRO A 501 -17.16 -12.37 -63.59
CA PRO A 501 -16.77 -13.75 -63.27
C PRO A 501 -16.46 -14.64 -64.50
N THR A 502 -15.74 -15.74 -64.30
CA THR A 502 -15.46 -16.74 -65.35
C THR A 502 -15.62 -18.18 -64.86
N SER A 503 -16.05 -19.06 -65.75
CA SER A 503 -16.14 -20.51 -65.54
C SER A 503 -15.06 -21.32 -66.26
N THR A 504 -14.32 -20.72 -67.21
CA THR A 504 -13.32 -21.44 -68.05
C THR A 504 -11.95 -20.77 -68.07
N TYR A 505 -11.88 -19.51 -68.48
CA TYR A 505 -10.65 -18.71 -68.49
C TYR A 505 -10.97 -17.22 -68.38
N THR A 506 -10.01 -16.42 -67.92
CA THR A 506 -10.06 -14.96 -67.98
C THR A 506 -8.86 -14.44 -68.75
N VAL A 507 -8.96 -13.25 -69.31
CA VAL A 507 -7.84 -12.54 -69.91
C VAL A 507 -7.63 -11.25 -69.12
N ILE A 508 -6.40 -11.04 -68.66
CA ILE A 508 -5.97 -9.75 -68.14
C ILE A 508 -5.31 -8.97 -69.27
N GLU A 509 -5.75 -7.74 -69.48
CA GLU A 509 -5.21 -6.78 -70.44
C GLU A 509 -4.46 -5.69 -69.68
N PHE A 510 -3.21 -5.46 -70.08
CA PHE A 510 -2.31 -4.45 -69.52
C PHE A 510 -2.37 -3.20 -70.41
N ASN A 511 -3.12 -2.18 -69.99
CA ASN A 511 -3.20 -0.88 -70.69
C ASN A 511 -2.18 0.11 -70.12
N ASP A 512 -0.93 -0.31 -69.96
CA ASP A 512 0.19 0.54 -69.58
C ASP A 512 1.23 0.62 -70.71
N ASN A 513 2.30 1.41 -70.50
CA ASN A 513 3.39 1.55 -71.47
C ASN A 513 4.56 0.58 -71.20
N ALA A 514 4.38 -0.44 -70.34
CA ALA A 514 5.46 -1.35 -69.97
C ALA A 514 5.61 -2.50 -70.97
N THR A 515 6.85 -2.93 -71.21
CA THR A 515 7.17 -4.03 -72.15
C THR A 515 7.21 -5.40 -71.49
N SER A 516 7.12 -5.47 -70.16
CA SER A 516 7.04 -6.73 -69.41
C SER A 516 6.29 -6.63 -68.08
N HIS A 517 5.62 -7.72 -67.71
CA HIS A 517 4.81 -7.86 -66.49
C HIS A 517 5.11 -9.17 -65.76
N ASN A 518 5.14 -9.12 -64.43
CA ASN A 518 5.12 -10.27 -63.55
C ASN A 518 3.73 -10.36 -62.90
N VAL A 519 3.07 -11.50 -63.03
CA VAL A 519 1.69 -11.71 -62.59
C VAL A 519 1.62 -12.87 -61.59
N GLN A 520 0.95 -12.66 -60.47
CA GLN A 520 0.68 -13.69 -59.47
C GLN A 520 -0.82 -13.78 -59.20
N VAL A 521 -1.38 -14.98 -59.24
CA VAL A 521 -2.75 -15.25 -58.80
C VAL A 521 -2.69 -15.80 -57.38
N VAL A 522 -3.34 -15.14 -56.44
CA VAL A 522 -3.38 -15.53 -55.02
C VAL A 522 -4.81 -15.77 -54.55
N ASP A 523 -5.01 -16.71 -53.63
CA ASP A 523 -6.30 -16.91 -52.96
C ASP A 523 -6.52 -15.87 -51.84
N ILE A 524 -7.70 -15.90 -51.19
CA ILE A 524 -8.06 -14.98 -50.10
C ILE A 524 -7.15 -15.06 -48.86
N THR A 525 -6.35 -16.13 -48.73
CA THR A 525 -5.38 -16.30 -47.63
C THR A 525 -3.99 -15.78 -48.00
N GLY A 526 -3.80 -15.32 -49.23
CA GLY A 526 -2.52 -14.83 -49.76
C GLY A 526 -1.62 -15.93 -50.31
N ARG A 527 -2.09 -17.18 -50.41
CA ARG A 527 -1.31 -18.28 -51.01
C ARG A 527 -1.29 -18.11 -52.54
N ILE A 528 -0.08 -18.18 -53.11
CA ILE A 528 0.15 -18.09 -54.56
C ILE A 528 -0.29 -19.40 -55.22
N ILE A 529 -1.16 -19.29 -56.22
CA ILE A 529 -1.67 -20.42 -57.01
C ILE A 529 -0.96 -20.48 -58.36
N LYS A 530 -0.84 -19.35 -59.07
CA LYS A 530 -0.15 -19.27 -60.38
C LYS A 530 0.81 -18.09 -60.42
N THR A 531 1.92 -18.26 -61.13
CA THR A 531 2.90 -17.19 -61.39
C THR A 531 3.27 -17.16 -62.87
N TYR A 532 3.28 -15.97 -63.46
CA TYR A 532 3.77 -15.70 -64.80
C TYR A 532 4.86 -14.65 -64.68
N SER A 533 6.07 -14.96 -65.14
CA SER A 533 7.22 -14.07 -65.04
C SER A 533 7.64 -13.55 -66.40
N ASN A 534 8.04 -12.28 -66.47
CA ASN A 534 8.55 -11.64 -67.67
C ASN A 534 7.61 -11.79 -68.89
N HIS A 535 6.31 -11.62 -68.67
CA HIS A 535 5.30 -11.69 -69.71
C HIS A 535 5.36 -10.43 -70.58
N LYS A 536 5.59 -10.58 -71.89
CA LYS A 536 5.90 -9.46 -72.80
C LYS A 536 4.73 -9.01 -73.69
N TYR A 537 3.57 -9.64 -73.55
CA TYR A 537 2.39 -9.32 -74.36
C TYR A 537 1.40 -8.48 -73.55
N ASN A 538 0.68 -7.58 -74.20
CA ASN A 538 -0.33 -6.72 -73.55
C ASN A 538 -1.55 -7.47 -73.02
N THR A 539 -1.66 -8.78 -73.28
CA THR A 539 -2.70 -9.62 -72.71
C THR A 539 -2.11 -10.92 -72.19
N LEU A 540 -2.65 -11.42 -71.07
CA LEU A 540 -2.32 -12.72 -70.50
C LEU A 540 -3.61 -13.51 -70.25
N ARG A 541 -3.69 -14.73 -70.81
CA ARG A 541 -4.77 -15.67 -70.53
C ARG A 541 -4.46 -16.45 -69.26
N ILE A 542 -5.43 -16.53 -68.36
CA ILE A 542 -5.38 -17.33 -67.13
C ILE A 542 -6.49 -18.37 -67.21
N ASP A 543 -6.11 -19.62 -67.46
CA ASP A 543 -7.04 -20.76 -67.47
C ASP A 543 -7.42 -21.18 -66.05
N ARG A 544 -8.68 -21.63 -65.88
CA ARG A 544 -9.24 -22.03 -64.59
C ARG A 544 -8.42 -23.13 -63.92
N GLU A 545 -8.26 -24.29 -64.57
CA GLU A 545 -7.56 -25.50 -64.09
C GLU A 545 -7.41 -25.66 -62.56
N GLU A 546 -6.38 -25.05 -61.95
CA GLU A 546 -6.04 -25.15 -60.51
C GLU A 546 -6.85 -24.21 -59.59
N LEU A 547 -7.71 -23.37 -60.15
CA LEU A 547 -8.56 -22.40 -59.46
C LEU A 547 -9.94 -23.01 -59.23
N THR A 548 -10.25 -23.40 -57.99
CA THR A 548 -11.60 -23.78 -57.57
C THR A 548 -12.52 -22.56 -57.52
N SER A 549 -13.85 -22.76 -57.56
CA SER A 549 -14.83 -21.69 -57.40
C SER A 549 -14.53 -20.84 -56.16
N GLY A 550 -14.52 -19.52 -56.32
CA GLY A 550 -14.10 -18.61 -55.26
C GLY A 550 -13.56 -17.28 -55.75
N VAL A 551 -13.03 -16.49 -54.80
CA VAL A 551 -12.43 -15.18 -55.06
C VAL A 551 -10.91 -15.30 -55.01
N TYR A 552 -10.25 -14.73 -56.01
CA TYR A 552 -8.80 -14.62 -56.12
C TYR A 552 -8.40 -13.17 -56.37
N PHE A 553 -7.14 -12.86 -56.11
CA PHE A 553 -6.53 -11.58 -56.47
C PHE A 553 -5.39 -11.82 -57.45
N ILE A 554 -5.36 -11.05 -58.52
CA ILE A 554 -4.26 -11.04 -59.48
C ILE A 554 -3.39 -9.83 -59.16
N ASN A 555 -2.18 -10.07 -58.68
CA ASN A 555 -1.16 -9.07 -58.43
C ASN A 555 -0.26 -8.96 -59.66
N VAL A 556 -0.08 -7.76 -60.18
CA VAL A 556 0.75 -7.46 -61.34
C VAL A 556 1.84 -6.49 -60.92
N ILE A 557 3.08 -6.74 -61.32
CA ILE A 557 4.21 -5.83 -61.20
C ILE A 557 4.81 -5.66 -62.59
N ASN A 558 4.86 -4.43 -63.11
CA ASN A 558 5.50 -4.16 -64.40
C ASN A 558 7.01 -3.89 -64.24
N GLU A 559 7.74 -3.79 -65.35
CA GLU A 559 9.19 -3.50 -65.36
C GLU A 559 9.59 -2.18 -64.69
N ASN A 560 8.65 -1.24 -64.58
CA ASN A 560 8.84 0.04 -63.89
C ASN A 560 8.57 -0.07 -62.37
N ASN A 561 8.43 -1.30 -61.83
CA ASN A 561 8.08 -1.60 -60.45
C ASN A 561 6.73 -1.01 -59.99
N GLN A 562 5.82 -0.69 -60.92
CA GLN A 562 4.46 -0.29 -60.58
C GLN A 562 3.64 -1.54 -60.28
N ASN A 563 2.85 -1.50 -59.19
CA ASN A 563 2.02 -2.61 -58.76
C ASN A 563 0.53 -2.34 -59.00
N GLY A 564 -0.20 -3.40 -59.34
CA GLY A 564 -1.64 -3.36 -59.54
C GLY A 564 -2.28 -4.65 -59.07
N THR A 565 -3.48 -4.56 -58.49
CA THR A 565 -4.24 -5.73 -58.03
C THR A 565 -5.64 -5.66 -58.60
N ILE A 566 -6.11 -6.76 -59.20
CA ILE A 566 -7.48 -6.90 -59.69
C ILE A 566 -8.12 -8.17 -59.13
N LYS A 567 -9.39 -8.07 -58.75
CA LYS A 567 -10.17 -9.20 -58.20
C LYS A 567 -10.64 -10.10 -59.34
N LEU A 568 -10.38 -11.40 -59.23
CA LEU A 568 -10.88 -12.46 -60.11
C LEU A 568 -11.94 -13.29 -59.36
N ILE A 569 -13.08 -13.52 -60.00
CA ILE A 569 -14.17 -14.37 -59.51
C ILE A 569 -14.25 -15.60 -60.41
N ILE A 570 -14.08 -16.78 -59.83
CA ILE A 570 -14.22 -18.08 -60.50
C ILE A 570 -15.55 -18.68 -60.06
N GLU A 571 -16.43 -19.00 -61.02
CA GLU A 571 -17.76 -19.59 -60.77
C GLU A 571 -17.74 -21.10 -60.57
#